data_AF-A0A5N5MIC6-F1
#
_entry.id   AF-A0A5N5MIC6-F1
#
_cell.length_a   1.000
_cell.length_b   1.000
_cell.length_c   1.000
_cell.angle_alpha   90.00
_cell.angle_beta   90.00
_cell.angle_gamma   90.00
#
_symmetry.space_group_name_H-M   'P 1'
#
loop_
_entity.id
_entity.type
_entity.pdbx_description
1 polymer ?
#
loop_
_entity_poly.entity_id
_entity_poly.type
_entity_poly.pdbx_seq_one_letter_code
_entity_poly.pdbx_strand_id
1 'polypeptide(L)'
;MFVNGRARAVQKCKRFLQEFYTEDDSGKKVFKYGAQLVSLAHREQVALVVDLDDVAEEDPELVESICENTKRYIALFSDSVHELLPEYREREVVAKDALDVYIEHRLNDGGKRSRP
;
A
#
# COMPACT_ATOMS: atom_id res chain seq x y z
N MET A 1 20.89 17.53 3.77
CA MET A 1 21.32 17.02 2.45
C MET A 1 20.93 15.55 2.20
N PHE A 2 19.96 14.94 2.91
CA PHE A 2 19.67 13.50 2.84
C PHE A 2 18.28 13.10 2.31
N VAL A 3 17.43 14.08 1.92
CA VAL A 3 16.01 13.81 1.59
C VAL A 3 15.83 13.17 0.21
N ASN A 4 16.72 13.46 -0.76
CA ASN A 4 16.58 12.99 -2.15
C ASN A 4 16.74 11.48 -2.34
N GLY A 5 17.50 10.80 -1.47
CA GLY A 5 17.72 9.36 -1.58
C GLY A 5 16.49 8.53 -1.20
N ARG A 6 15.73 8.96 -0.19
CA ARG A 6 14.52 8.24 0.27
C ARG A 6 13.40 8.38 -0.75
N ALA A 7 13.11 9.61 -1.20
CA ALA A 7 12.03 9.86 -2.15
C ALA A 7 12.21 9.06 -3.46
N ARG A 8 13.44 8.97 -3.97
CA ARG A 8 13.75 8.16 -5.15
C ARG A 8 13.52 6.66 -4.91
N ALA A 9 13.88 6.16 -3.73
CA ALA A 9 13.69 4.76 -3.38
C ALA A 9 12.18 4.41 -3.20
N VAL A 10 11.41 5.29 -2.56
CA VAL A 10 9.94 5.17 -2.46
C VAL A 10 9.32 5.14 -3.86
N GLN A 11 9.77 6.01 -4.78
CA GLN A 11 9.26 6.02 -6.15
C GLN A 11 9.60 4.74 -6.92
N LYS A 12 10.77 4.13 -6.68
CA LYS A 12 11.11 2.82 -7.24
C LYS A 12 10.15 1.74 -6.74
N CYS A 13 9.94 1.64 -5.43
CA CYS A 13 9.01 0.68 -4.83
C CYS A 13 7.57 0.87 -5.35
N LYS A 14 7.10 2.13 -5.47
CA LYS A 14 5.79 2.42 -6.05
C LYS A 14 5.63 1.90 -7.47
N ARG A 15 6.60 2.23 -8.33
CA ARG A 15 6.59 1.82 -9.73
C ARG A 15 6.46 0.32 -9.86
N PHE A 16 7.27 -0.43 -9.10
CA PHE A 16 7.18 -1.89 -9.08
C PHE A 16 5.78 -2.38 -8.71
N LEU A 17 5.18 -1.84 -7.64
CA LEU A 17 3.83 -2.24 -7.21
C LEU A 17 2.73 -1.94 -8.25
N GLN A 18 2.90 -0.91 -9.07
CA GLN A 18 1.91 -0.48 -10.07
C GLN A 18 2.10 -1.14 -11.44
N GLU A 19 3.35 -1.36 -11.86
CA GLU A 19 3.70 -1.76 -13.23
C GLU A 19 3.91 -3.27 -13.38
N PHE A 20 4.28 -3.99 -12.30
CA PHE A 20 4.52 -5.43 -12.38
C PHE A 20 3.26 -6.20 -12.77
N TYR A 21 3.38 -7.01 -13.80
CA TYR A 21 2.34 -7.93 -14.26
C TYR A 21 2.96 -9.26 -14.65
N THR A 22 2.20 -10.34 -14.44
CA THR A 22 2.48 -11.65 -15.04
C THR A 22 1.47 -11.89 -16.16
N GLU A 23 1.77 -12.81 -17.08
CA GLU A 23 0.81 -13.26 -18.08
C GLU A 23 0.11 -14.53 -17.58
N ASP A 24 -1.22 -14.60 -17.70
CA ASP A 24 -1.95 -15.84 -17.45
C ASP A 24 -1.83 -16.82 -18.63
N ASP A 25 -2.39 -18.02 -18.48
CA ASP A 25 -2.39 -19.06 -19.53
C ASP A 25 -3.08 -18.62 -20.85
N SER A 26 -3.82 -17.51 -20.83
CA SER A 26 -4.48 -16.90 -22.00
C SER A 26 -3.71 -15.71 -22.58
N GLY A 27 -2.52 -15.39 -22.04
CA GLY A 27 -1.69 -14.24 -22.42
C GLY A 27 -2.24 -12.90 -21.91
N LYS A 28 -3.15 -12.91 -20.95
CA LYS A 28 -3.69 -11.68 -20.35
C LYS A 28 -2.78 -11.20 -19.24
N LYS A 29 -2.55 -9.88 -19.19
CA LYS A 29 -1.80 -9.24 -18.10
C LYS A 29 -2.58 -9.32 -16.78
N VAL A 30 -1.92 -9.86 -15.76
CA VAL A 30 -2.39 -9.98 -14.39
C VAL A 30 -1.50 -9.13 -13.49
N PHE A 31 -2.05 -8.04 -12.97
CA PHE A 31 -1.36 -7.14 -12.03
C PHE A 31 -1.46 -7.69 -10.61
N LYS A 32 -0.56 -8.62 -10.27
CA LYS A 32 -0.52 -9.33 -8.96
C LYS A 32 -0.55 -8.35 -7.78
N TYR A 33 0.31 -7.33 -7.79
CA TYR A 33 0.42 -6.35 -6.71
C TYR A 33 -0.69 -5.30 -6.74
N GLY A 34 -1.14 -4.90 -7.93
CA GLY A 34 -2.31 -4.04 -8.08
C GLY A 34 -3.56 -4.65 -7.44
N ALA A 35 -3.79 -5.95 -7.64
CA ALA A 35 -4.90 -6.66 -7.01
C ALA A 35 -4.79 -6.67 -5.47
N GLN A 36 -3.60 -6.93 -4.92
CA GLN A 36 -3.37 -6.85 -3.47
C GLN A 36 -3.62 -5.42 -2.93
N LEU A 37 -3.22 -4.38 -3.65
CA LEU A 37 -3.46 -2.98 -3.27
C LEU A 37 -4.96 -2.65 -3.21
N VAL A 38 -5.76 -3.15 -4.15
CA VAL A 38 -7.23 -3.01 -4.11
C VAL A 38 -7.79 -3.70 -2.86
N SER A 39 -7.41 -4.96 -2.62
CA SER A 39 -7.87 -5.70 -1.43
C SER A 39 -7.44 -5.06 -0.11
N LEU A 40 -6.24 -4.46 -0.05
CA LEU A 40 -5.78 -3.67 1.11
C LEU A 40 -6.60 -2.39 1.27
N ALA A 41 -6.87 -1.66 0.18
CA ALA A 41 -7.66 -0.43 0.20
C ALA A 41 -9.11 -0.70 0.65
N HIS A 42 -9.66 -1.88 0.34
CA HIS A 42 -10.99 -2.32 0.77
C HIS A 42 -11.01 -3.04 2.13
N ARG A 43 -9.86 -3.17 2.81
CA ARG A 43 -9.69 -3.91 4.07
C ARG A 43 -10.08 -5.41 3.99
N GLU A 44 -10.06 -5.98 2.78
CA GLU A 44 -10.24 -7.42 2.56
C GLU A 44 -8.94 -8.20 2.80
N GLN A 45 -7.81 -7.50 2.71
CA GLN A 45 -6.47 -8.01 2.98
C GLN A 45 -5.80 -7.14 4.05
N VAL A 46 -4.97 -7.75 4.91
CA VAL A 46 -4.32 -7.09 6.07
C VAL A 46 -2.81 -6.94 5.92
N ALA A 47 -2.20 -7.65 4.97
CA ALA A 47 -0.75 -7.64 4.76
C ALA A 47 -0.44 -7.77 3.27
N LEU A 48 0.48 -6.95 2.75
CA LEU A 48 1.02 -7.10 1.40
C LEU A 48 2.17 -8.12 1.42
N VAL A 49 2.14 -9.10 0.52
CA VAL A 49 3.27 -10.04 0.33
C VAL A 49 3.94 -9.72 -0.98
N VAL A 50 5.24 -9.38 -0.92
CA VAL A 50 6.10 -9.10 -2.07
C VAL A 50 7.06 -10.26 -2.26
N ASP A 51 7.06 -10.84 -3.45
CA ASP A 51 7.96 -11.91 -3.84
C ASP A 51 9.27 -11.31 -4.35
N LEU A 52 10.41 -11.83 -3.90
CA LEU A 52 11.71 -11.35 -4.37
C LEU A 52 12.01 -11.84 -5.78
N ASP A 53 11.43 -12.96 -6.20
CA ASP A 53 11.58 -13.44 -7.57
C ASP A 53 10.91 -12.47 -8.56
N ASP A 54 9.70 -12.01 -8.25
CA ASP A 54 9.01 -10.97 -9.03
C ASP A 54 9.82 -9.65 -9.08
N VAL A 55 10.43 -9.25 -7.96
CA VAL A 55 11.28 -8.05 -7.92
C VAL A 55 12.54 -8.26 -8.76
N ALA A 56 13.11 -9.46 -8.78
CA ALA A 56 14.29 -9.79 -9.57
C ALA A 56 14.01 -9.75 -11.07
N GLU A 57 12.80 -10.13 -11.49
CA GLU A 57 12.39 -10.05 -12.90
C GLU A 57 12.40 -8.61 -13.42
N GLU A 58 12.03 -7.64 -12.57
CA GLU A 58 11.97 -6.21 -12.94
C GLU A 58 13.26 -5.43 -12.67
N ASP A 59 13.84 -5.57 -11.47
CA ASP A 59 15.04 -4.84 -11.02
C ASP A 59 15.89 -5.73 -10.10
N PRO A 60 16.84 -6.51 -10.65
CA PRO A 60 17.74 -7.35 -9.86
C PRO A 60 18.54 -6.56 -8.81
N GLU A 61 18.94 -5.31 -9.11
CA GLU A 61 19.68 -4.46 -8.16
C GLU A 61 18.82 -4.07 -6.96
N LEU A 62 17.50 -3.97 -7.15
CA LEU A 62 16.55 -3.72 -6.07
C LEU A 62 16.50 -4.90 -5.10
N VAL A 63 16.56 -6.14 -5.59
CA VAL A 63 16.61 -7.34 -4.74
C VAL A 63 17.87 -7.37 -3.90
N GLU A 64 19.04 -7.12 -4.50
CA GLU A 64 20.30 -7.03 -3.75
C GLU A 64 20.19 -5.98 -2.63
N SER A 65 19.65 -4.81 -2.95
CA SER A 65 19.46 -3.74 -1.97
C SER A 65 18.48 -4.12 -0.85
N ILE A 66 17.41 -4.86 -1.17
CA ILE A 66 16.44 -5.37 -0.19
C ILE A 66 17.10 -6.39 0.74
N CYS A 67 17.91 -7.30 0.18
CA CYS A 67 18.64 -8.32 0.93
C CYS A 67 19.70 -7.69 1.86
N GLU A 68 20.39 -6.64 1.41
CA GLU A 68 21.37 -5.92 2.23
C GLU A 68 20.74 -5.16 3.41
N ASN A 69 19.53 -4.63 3.25
CA ASN A 69 18.86 -3.87 4.31
C ASN A 69 17.33 -4.00 4.30
N THR A 70 16.85 -5.20 4.63
CA THR A 70 15.42 -5.53 4.60
C THR A 70 14.58 -4.60 5.49
N LYS A 71 15.08 -4.23 6.68
CA LYS A 71 14.36 -3.34 7.60
C LYS A 71 14.07 -1.97 6.97
N ARG A 72 15.02 -1.41 6.22
CA ARG A 72 14.82 -0.15 5.50
C ARG A 72 13.81 -0.32 4.38
N TYR A 73 13.89 -1.41 3.61
CA TYR A 73 12.98 -1.63 2.50
C TYR A 73 11.55 -1.92 2.95
N ILE A 74 11.34 -2.58 4.09
CA ILE A 74 10.00 -2.68 4.71
C ILE A 74 9.39 -1.29 4.92
N ALA A 75 10.17 -0.34 5.47
CA ALA A 75 9.69 1.03 5.66
C ALA A 75 9.42 1.75 4.33
N LEU A 76 10.29 1.56 3.33
CA LEU A 76 10.10 2.16 2.00
C LEU A 76 8.84 1.63 1.30
N PHE A 77 8.62 0.31 1.30
CA PHE A 77 7.40 -0.28 0.76
C PHE A 77 6.16 0.14 1.57
N SER A 78 6.25 0.27 2.89
CA SER A 78 5.15 0.77 3.72
C SER A 78 4.74 2.19 3.34
N ASP A 79 5.72 3.09 3.14
CA ASP A 79 5.48 4.46 2.68
C ASP A 79 4.86 4.45 1.27
N SER A 80 5.41 3.66 0.35
CA SER A 80 4.89 3.51 -1.01
C SER A 80 3.44 3.05 -1.00
N VAL A 81 3.09 2.02 -0.22
CA VAL A 81 1.71 1.54 -0.08
C VAL A 81 0.82 2.62 0.52
N HIS A 82 1.26 3.28 1.59
CA HIS A 82 0.47 4.34 2.24
C HIS A 82 0.09 5.46 1.27
N GLU A 83 1.02 5.87 0.41
CA GLU A 83 0.77 6.89 -0.61
C GLU A 83 -0.10 6.38 -1.77
N LEU A 84 -0.07 5.07 -2.08
CA LEU A 84 -0.86 4.47 -3.17
C LEU A 84 -2.30 4.12 -2.77
N LEU A 85 -2.54 3.70 -1.52
CA LEU A 85 -3.87 3.22 -1.08
C LEU A 85 -5.06 4.14 -1.43
N PRO A 86 -4.95 5.49 -1.37
CA PRO A 86 -6.04 6.36 -1.78
C PRO A 86 -6.45 6.21 -3.25
N GLU A 87 -5.50 5.91 -4.15
CA GLU A 87 -5.74 5.76 -5.59
C GLU A 87 -6.45 4.44 -5.93
N TYR A 88 -6.26 3.41 -5.10
CA TYR A 88 -6.82 2.06 -5.29
C TYR A 88 -8.17 1.86 -4.58
N ARG A 89 -8.73 2.93 -3.99
CA ARG A 89 -10.04 2.89 -3.34
C ARG A 89 -11.16 3.03 -4.37
N GLU A 90 -11.43 1.95 -5.10
CA GLU A 90 -12.43 1.92 -6.18
C GLU A 90 -13.89 2.13 -5.71
N ARG A 91 -14.17 1.93 -4.41
CA ARG A 91 -15.49 2.07 -3.80
C ARG A 91 -15.34 2.69 -2.41
N GLU A 92 -16.35 3.46 -1.97
CA GLU A 92 -16.45 3.78 -0.55
C GLU A 92 -16.62 2.47 0.23
N VAL A 93 -15.61 2.13 1.03
CA VAL A 93 -15.72 1.06 2.03
C VAL A 93 -16.82 1.48 2.99
N VAL A 94 -18.03 0.93 2.79
CA VAL A 94 -19.14 1.08 3.71
C VAL A 94 -18.64 0.56 5.05
N ALA A 95 -18.51 1.46 6.03
CA ALA A 95 -17.96 1.17 7.35
C ALA A 95 -18.65 -0.08 7.94
N LYS A 96 -17.92 -1.20 7.98
CA LYS A 96 -18.36 -2.45 8.61
C LYS A 96 -17.65 -2.75 9.93
N ASP A 97 -16.74 -1.88 10.38
CA ASP A 97 -16.05 -2.06 11.66
C ASP A 97 -16.57 -1.10 12.74
N ALA A 98 -16.94 -1.67 13.89
CA ALA A 98 -17.41 -0.96 15.07
C ALA A 98 -16.45 0.14 15.58
N LEU A 99 -15.17 0.07 15.18
CA LEU A 99 -14.16 1.07 15.50
C LEU A 99 -14.41 2.41 14.77
N ASP A 100 -14.89 2.37 13.52
CA ASP A 100 -15.20 3.58 12.74
C ASP A 100 -16.44 4.28 13.34
N VAL A 101 -17.47 3.51 13.73
CA VAL A 101 -18.65 4.01 14.46
C VAL A 101 -18.25 4.65 15.80
N TYR A 102 -17.29 4.06 16.52
CA TYR A 102 -16.82 4.61 17.79
C TYR A 102 -16.05 5.94 17.61
N ILE A 103 -15.24 6.06 16.55
CA ILE A 103 -14.51 7.30 16.25
C ILE A 103 -15.50 8.42 15.89
N GLU A 104 -16.53 8.13 15.10
CA GLU A 104 -17.58 9.10 14.75
C GLU A 104 -18.39 9.57 15.97
N HIS A 105 -18.77 8.64 16.86
CA HIS A 105 -19.47 9.00 18.11
C HIS A 105 -18.62 9.91 19.00
N ARG A 106 -17.32 9.62 19.15
CA ARG A 106 -16.42 10.42 20.00
C ARG A 106 -16.21 11.84 19.47
N LEU A 107 -16.13 12.01 18.15
CA LEU A 107 -15.96 13.34 17.54
C LEU A 107 -17.24 14.18 17.65
N ASN A 108 -18.42 13.56 17.56
CA ASN A 108 -19.70 14.26 17.63
C ASN A 108 -20.16 14.59 19.07
N ASP A 109 -19.73 13.85 20.09
CA ASP A 109 -20.10 14.11 21.48
C ASP A 109 -19.33 15.27 22.15
N GLY A 110 -18.35 15.86 21.45
CA GLY A 110 -17.63 17.07 21.88
C GLY A 110 -18.40 18.38 21.66
N GLY A 111 -19.45 18.38 20.82
CA GLY A 111 -20.12 19.60 20.35
C GLY A 111 -21.38 20.03 21.12
N LYS A 112 -21.95 19.19 21.99
CA LYS A 112 -23.16 19.54 22.78
C LYS A 112 -22.83 19.84 24.23
N ARG A 113 -21.98 20.85 24.45
CA ARG A 113 -21.96 21.61 25.71
C ARG A 113 -22.23 23.09 25.42
N SER A 114 -23.48 23.38 25.09
CA SER A 114 -24.04 24.71 25.30
C SER A 114 -25.49 24.55 25.76
N ARG A 115 -25.66 24.54 27.09
CA ARG A 115 -26.84 25.10 27.79
C ARG A 115 -26.39 26.51 28.21
N PRO A 116 -27.25 27.55 28.16
CA PRO A 116 -28.62 27.56 28.66
C PRO A 116 -29.70 27.71 27.59
#